data_AF-A0A7W1IL33-F1
#
_entry.id   AF-A0A7W1IL33-F1
#
_cell.length_a   1.000
_cell.length_b   1.000
_cell.length_c   1.000
_cell.angle_alpha   90.00
_cell.angle_beta   90.00
_cell.angle_gamma   90.00
#
_symmetry.space_group_name_H-M   'P 1'
#
loop_
_entity.id
_entity.type
_entity.pdbx_description
1 polymer ?
#
loop_
_entity_poly.entity_id
_entity_poly.type
_entity_poly.pdbx_seq_one_letter_code
_entity_poly.pdbx_strand_id
1 'polypeptide(L)'
;MDRLLNKNIAFIFFFLLGINIGFAQQEIEEQYHDTKDYKDPAQFEKFRKKRMIIASWQINQLKNGALVVRLKTSKKLVDALRSQGKTVLADEKQLEQDAININTMRAYINNYTFSKVYFMYSNYSDSLLNGKREGIFVDTTLTVDSKIVMNEKFYLLAERDYTYNSSIGFVPEDSARIQIEKGNAIKEVPIVIKNKYGHQLKGPFPYYAGEKFNQQKKIDYVTYITINGISIPFNVGGTKNSRSKKTFKYKGVEMDVNIPKHFTYPKIAASIERINEYLIQFHQGAPPPDLSRIDPDVIPLLY
;
A
#
# COMPACT_ATOMS: atom_id res chain seq x y z
N MET A 1 41.91 42.54 -7.70
CA MET A 1 41.87 41.75 -6.46
C MET A 1 40.54 41.00 -6.38
N ASP A 2 40.01 40.41 -7.48
CA ASP A 2 38.60 39.95 -7.52
C ASP A 2 38.32 38.77 -8.46
N ARG A 3 39.22 37.76 -8.54
CA ARG A 3 38.95 36.57 -9.37
C ARG A 3 39.20 35.21 -8.71
N LEU A 4 39.61 35.19 -7.45
CA LEU A 4 39.88 33.95 -6.71
C LEU A 4 38.78 33.53 -5.73
N LEU A 5 37.76 34.38 -5.50
CA LEU A 5 36.69 34.08 -4.52
C LEU A 5 35.53 33.23 -5.09
N ASN A 6 35.39 33.13 -6.41
CA ASN A 6 34.22 32.50 -7.05
C ASN A 6 34.34 30.99 -7.32
N LYS A 7 35.53 30.38 -7.18
CA LYS A 7 35.70 28.94 -7.41
C LYS A 7 35.46 28.08 -6.17
N ASN A 8 35.64 28.64 -4.97
CA ASN A 8 35.47 27.90 -3.72
C ASN A 8 34.03 27.97 -3.16
N ILE A 9 33.23 28.97 -3.54
CA ILE A 9 31.81 29.07 -3.13
C ILE A 9 30.94 28.06 -3.89
N ALA A 10 31.26 27.75 -5.14
CA ALA A 10 30.54 26.74 -5.93
C ALA A 10 30.76 25.30 -5.41
N PHE A 11 31.89 25.03 -4.76
CA PHE A 11 32.20 23.71 -4.19
C PHE A 11 31.51 23.47 -2.84
N ILE A 12 31.27 24.54 -2.07
CA ILE A 12 30.57 24.46 -0.77
C ILE A 12 29.05 24.30 -0.95
N PHE A 13 28.47 24.83 -2.03
CA PHE A 13 27.06 24.61 -2.36
C PHE A 13 26.74 23.21 -2.87
N PHE A 14 27.71 22.47 -3.41
CA PHE A 14 27.51 21.10 -3.88
C PHE A 14 27.61 20.06 -2.74
N PHE A 15 28.21 20.41 -1.61
CA PHE A 15 28.36 19.51 -0.45
C PHE A 15 27.23 19.61 0.58
N LEU A 16 26.41 20.67 0.53
CA LEU A 16 25.29 20.88 1.46
C LEU A 16 23.94 20.33 0.97
N LEU A 17 23.86 19.79 -0.25
CA LEU A 17 22.68 19.10 -0.78
C LEU A 17 22.71 17.58 -0.58
N GLY A 18 23.76 17.04 0.04
CA GLY A 18 24.01 15.60 0.12
C GLY A 18 23.45 14.85 1.32
N ILE A 19 22.88 15.50 2.34
CA ILE A 19 22.55 14.81 3.60
C ILE A 19 21.23 15.33 4.16
N ASN A 20 20.10 14.75 3.75
CA ASN A 20 18.85 14.68 4.52
C ASN A 20 17.82 13.76 3.82
N ILE A 21 18.24 12.60 3.29
CA ILE A 21 17.34 11.68 2.55
C ILE A 21 16.71 10.59 3.48
N GLY A 22 16.96 10.61 4.80
CA GLY A 22 16.63 9.45 5.67
C GLY A 22 15.46 9.54 6.65
N PHE A 23 14.92 10.72 6.98
CA PHE A 23 14.43 10.92 8.35
C PHE A 23 13.00 10.50 8.73
N ALA A 24 12.27 9.70 7.94
CA ALA A 24 10.93 9.28 8.37
C ALA A 24 10.67 7.77 8.35
N GLN A 25 11.54 6.95 7.73
CA GLN A 25 11.50 5.48 7.82
C GLN A 25 12.65 4.96 8.70
N GLN A 26 13.73 5.74 8.81
CA GLN A 26 14.88 5.47 9.66
C GLN A 26 14.49 5.31 11.15
N GLU A 27 13.51 6.05 11.67
CA GLU A 27 13.02 5.89 13.06
C GLU A 27 12.38 4.52 13.34
N ILE A 28 11.83 3.83 12.33
CA ILE A 28 11.22 2.50 12.50
C ILE A 28 12.23 1.38 12.19
N GLU A 29 13.10 1.56 11.19
CA GLU A 29 14.10 0.55 10.83
C GLU A 29 15.29 0.48 11.80
N GLU A 30 15.77 1.61 12.34
CA GLU A 30 16.84 1.60 13.36
C GLU A 30 16.38 0.96 14.68
N GLN A 31 15.07 0.91 14.93
CA GLN A 31 14.53 0.32 16.15
C GLN A 31 14.41 -1.22 16.10
N TYR A 32 14.52 -1.85 14.92
CA TYR A 32 14.12 -3.26 14.74
C TYR A 32 15.23 -4.26 14.41
N HIS A 33 16.48 -3.83 14.22
CA HIS A 33 17.58 -4.78 13.95
C HIS A 33 18.83 -4.44 14.75
N ASP A 34 18.75 -4.72 16.05
CA ASP A 34 19.93 -4.82 16.89
C ASP A 34 20.85 -5.92 16.31
N THR A 35 22.15 -5.65 16.21
CA THR A 35 23.12 -6.67 15.76
C THR A 35 23.10 -7.92 16.64
N LYS A 36 22.54 -7.80 17.85
CA LYS A 36 22.32 -8.90 18.81
C LYS A 36 21.41 -10.01 18.32
N ASP A 37 20.51 -9.76 17.35
CA ASP A 37 19.64 -10.80 16.79
C ASP A 37 20.36 -11.72 15.79
N TYR A 38 21.61 -11.39 15.44
CA TYR A 38 22.42 -12.12 14.48
C TYR A 38 23.56 -12.84 15.17
N LYS A 39 23.95 -13.99 14.60
CA LYS A 39 25.04 -14.81 15.12
C LYS A 39 26.36 -14.03 15.15
N ASP A 40 26.59 -13.21 14.13
CA ASP A 40 27.78 -12.38 13.98
C ASP A 40 27.54 -11.17 13.04
N PRO A 41 28.42 -10.16 13.06
CA PRO A 41 28.30 -8.98 12.19
C PRO A 41 28.35 -9.29 10.68
N ALA A 42 29.00 -10.38 10.26
CA ALA A 42 29.10 -10.74 8.85
C ALA A 42 27.76 -11.28 8.32
N GLN A 43 27.04 -12.04 9.14
CA GLN A 43 25.67 -12.47 8.85
C GLN A 43 24.72 -11.27 8.70
N PHE A 44 24.80 -10.30 9.62
CA PHE A 44 24.03 -9.07 9.54
C PHE A 44 24.31 -8.32 8.22
N GLU A 45 25.58 -8.14 7.87
CA GLU A 45 25.97 -7.45 6.65
C GLU A 45 25.52 -8.18 5.38
N LYS A 46 25.64 -9.52 5.34
CA LYS A 46 25.12 -10.34 4.22
C LYS A 46 23.61 -10.15 4.06
N PHE A 47 22.88 -10.15 5.18
CA PHE A 47 21.43 -9.93 5.17
C PHE A 47 21.06 -8.51 4.75
N ARG A 48 21.78 -7.50 5.24
CA ARG A 48 21.61 -6.09 4.84
C ARG A 48 21.80 -5.91 3.35
N LYS A 49 22.91 -6.41 2.78
CA LYS A 49 23.16 -6.37 1.33
C LYS A 49 22.06 -7.04 0.52
N LYS A 50 21.63 -8.24 0.95
CA LYS A 50 20.54 -8.98 0.31
C LYS A 50 19.23 -8.16 0.29
N ARG A 51 18.83 -7.57 1.42
CA ARG A 51 17.65 -6.71 1.52
C ARG A 51 17.71 -5.51 0.56
N MET A 52 18.85 -4.83 0.53
CA MET A 52 19.06 -3.67 -0.36
C MET A 52 18.92 -4.05 -1.84
N ILE A 53 19.50 -5.18 -2.27
CA ILE A 53 19.41 -5.67 -3.66
C ILE A 53 17.96 -5.97 -4.02
N ILE A 54 17.26 -6.73 -3.17
CA ILE A 54 15.87 -7.13 -3.41
C ILE A 54 14.96 -5.90 -3.48
N ALA A 55 15.05 -4.99 -2.52
CA ALA A 55 14.24 -3.77 -2.52
C ALA A 55 14.54 -2.87 -3.71
N SER A 56 15.82 -2.71 -4.08
CA SER A 56 16.19 -1.96 -5.29
C SER A 56 15.59 -2.59 -6.54
N TRP A 57 15.72 -3.90 -6.69
CA TRP A 57 15.11 -4.58 -7.82
C TRP A 57 13.58 -4.40 -7.84
N GLN A 58 12.89 -4.64 -6.71
CA GLN A 58 11.43 -4.54 -6.61
C GLN A 58 10.91 -3.12 -6.91
N ILE A 59 11.56 -2.09 -6.38
CA ILE A 59 11.18 -0.69 -6.61
C ILE A 59 11.41 -0.31 -8.07
N ASN A 60 12.53 -0.73 -8.65
CA ASN A 60 12.83 -0.49 -10.07
C ASN A 60 11.86 -1.23 -11.00
N GLN A 61 11.47 -2.47 -10.68
CA GLN A 61 10.44 -3.19 -11.43
C GLN A 61 9.06 -2.54 -11.26
N LEU A 62 8.70 -2.12 -10.04
CA LEU A 62 7.43 -1.47 -9.77
C LEU A 62 7.28 -0.16 -10.56
N LYS A 63 8.37 0.59 -10.78
CA LYS A 63 8.32 1.86 -11.51
C LYS A 63 7.64 1.73 -12.89
N ASN A 64 7.92 0.63 -13.60
CA ASN A 64 7.32 0.30 -14.90
C ASN A 64 6.24 -0.80 -14.79
N GLY A 65 5.90 -1.20 -13.57
CA GLY A 65 4.91 -2.20 -13.24
C GLY A 65 3.62 -1.58 -12.72
N ALA A 66 2.88 -2.37 -11.96
CA ALA A 66 1.61 -1.97 -11.38
C ALA A 66 1.55 -2.22 -9.87
N LEU A 67 0.89 -1.30 -9.15
CA LEU A 67 0.40 -1.54 -7.80
C LEU A 67 -1.08 -1.95 -7.88
N VAL A 68 -1.40 -3.16 -7.46
CA VAL A 68 -2.78 -3.67 -7.45
C VAL A 68 -3.34 -3.58 -6.03
N VAL A 69 -4.28 -2.67 -5.83
CA VAL A 69 -4.94 -2.42 -4.55
C VAL A 69 -6.11 -3.38 -4.38
N ARG A 70 -6.03 -4.24 -3.36
CA ARG A 70 -7.07 -5.19 -2.98
C ARG A 70 -8.06 -4.54 -2.03
N LEU A 71 -9.26 -4.30 -2.52
CA LEU A 71 -10.40 -3.80 -1.77
C LEU A 71 -11.07 -4.95 -1.01
N LYS A 72 -11.28 -4.79 0.29
CA LYS A 72 -11.90 -5.83 1.12
C LYS A 72 -13.37 -5.98 0.74
N THR A 73 -13.88 -7.19 0.88
CA THR A 73 -15.31 -7.50 0.70
C THR A 73 -15.88 -8.06 2.00
N SER A 74 -17.07 -7.61 2.40
CA SER A 74 -17.84 -8.19 3.50
C SER A 74 -18.81 -9.28 3.03
N LYS A 75 -18.63 -9.82 1.81
CA LYS A 75 -19.56 -10.74 1.13
C LYS A 75 -20.08 -11.88 2.00
N LYS A 76 -19.19 -12.60 2.71
CA LYS A 76 -19.60 -13.72 3.59
C LYS A 76 -20.54 -13.26 4.71
N LEU A 77 -20.24 -12.12 5.34
CA LEU A 77 -21.08 -11.55 6.40
C LEU A 77 -22.40 -11.04 5.84
N VAL A 78 -22.36 -10.30 4.73
CA VAL A 78 -23.55 -9.75 4.07
C VAL A 78 -24.48 -10.87 3.61
N ASP A 79 -23.96 -11.91 2.97
CA ASP A 79 -24.74 -13.07 2.53
C ASP A 79 -25.37 -13.82 3.72
N ALA A 80 -24.62 -13.99 4.82
CA ALA A 80 -25.13 -14.62 6.04
C ALA A 80 -26.22 -13.79 6.74
N LEU A 81 -26.10 -12.46 6.74
CA LEU A 81 -27.13 -11.58 7.29
C LEU A 81 -28.41 -11.61 6.43
N ARG A 82 -28.26 -11.63 5.10
CA ARG A 82 -29.38 -11.75 4.16
C ARG A 82 -30.11 -13.08 4.30
N SER A 83 -29.39 -14.19 4.45
CA SER A 83 -30.00 -15.51 4.64
C SER A 83 -30.77 -15.63 5.96
N GLN A 84 -30.42 -14.82 6.96
CA GLN A 84 -31.15 -14.68 8.23
C GLN A 84 -32.31 -13.68 8.16
N GLY A 85 -32.60 -13.08 6.99
CA GLY A 85 -33.62 -12.04 6.85
C GLY A 85 -33.23 -10.67 7.43
N LYS A 86 -31.98 -10.48 7.86
CA LYS A 86 -31.46 -9.23 8.45
C LYS A 86 -31.00 -8.26 7.36
N THR A 87 -31.87 -7.93 6.42
CA THR A 87 -31.54 -7.17 5.20
C THR A 87 -30.99 -5.77 5.49
N VAL A 88 -31.56 -5.04 6.44
CA VAL A 88 -31.09 -3.68 6.79
C VAL A 88 -29.65 -3.71 7.30
N LEU A 89 -29.35 -4.64 8.22
CA LEU A 89 -28.00 -4.80 8.77
C LEU A 89 -27.00 -5.27 7.69
N ALA A 90 -27.45 -6.10 6.74
CA ALA A 90 -26.63 -6.50 5.61
C ALA A 90 -26.27 -5.31 4.71
N ASP A 91 -27.25 -4.46 4.38
CA ASP A 91 -27.04 -3.28 3.55
C ASP A 91 -26.20 -2.21 4.29
N GLU A 92 -26.33 -2.07 5.62
CA GLU A 92 -25.44 -1.24 6.45
C GLU A 92 -23.98 -1.72 6.38
N LYS A 93 -23.75 -3.03 6.52
CA LYS A 93 -22.39 -3.62 6.45
C LYS A 93 -21.79 -3.57 5.04
N GLN A 94 -22.62 -3.62 4.01
CA GLN A 94 -22.17 -3.37 2.63
C GLN A 94 -21.76 -1.89 2.48
N LEU A 95 -22.60 -0.95 2.93
CA LEU A 95 -22.32 0.49 2.84
C LEU A 95 -21.05 0.88 3.60
N GLU A 96 -20.85 0.31 4.79
CA GLU A 96 -19.63 0.53 5.58
C GLU A 96 -18.38 0.10 4.83
N GLN A 97 -18.40 -1.10 4.25
CA GLN A 97 -17.27 -1.64 3.49
C GLN A 97 -17.01 -0.83 2.21
N ASP A 98 -18.06 -0.40 1.51
CA ASP A 98 -17.93 0.39 0.28
C ASP A 98 -17.45 1.82 0.55
N ALA A 99 -17.92 2.46 1.62
CA ALA A 99 -17.43 3.77 2.05
C ALA A 99 -15.93 3.74 2.35
N ILE A 100 -15.48 2.68 3.01
CA ILE A 100 -14.08 2.38 3.26
C ILE A 100 -13.30 2.18 1.95
N ASN A 101 -13.85 1.40 1.02
CA ASN A 101 -13.20 1.09 -0.26
C ASN A 101 -13.08 2.33 -1.14
N ILE A 102 -14.12 3.17 -1.18
CA ILE A 102 -14.08 4.48 -1.84
C ILE A 102 -13.00 5.37 -1.25
N ASN A 103 -12.95 5.53 0.09
CA ASN A 103 -11.89 6.32 0.72
C ASN A 103 -10.49 5.82 0.30
N THR A 104 -10.31 4.49 0.29
CA THR A 104 -9.05 3.85 -0.09
C THR A 104 -8.71 4.16 -1.55
N MET A 105 -9.62 3.88 -2.47
CA MET A 105 -9.44 4.09 -3.90
C MET A 105 -9.13 5.54 -4.23
N ARG A 106 -9.91 6.48 -3.70
CA ARG A 106 -9.73 7.90 -3.94
C ARG A 106 -8.40 8.40 -3.39
N ALA A 107 -7.96 7.87 -2.25
CA ALA A 107 -6.67 8.22 -1.68
C ALA A 107 -5.51 7.77 -2.60
N TYR A 108 -5.60 6.60 -3.23
CA TYR A 108 -4.61 6.17 -4.23
C TYR A 108 -4.64 7.02 -5.49
N ILE A 109 -5.83 7.22 -6.09
CA ILE A 109 -5.98 8.00 -7.32
C ILE A 109 -5.40 9.41 -7.17
N ASN A 110 -5.57 10.04 -6.01
CA ASN A 110 -5.17 11.42 -5.80
C ASN A 110 -3.69 11.59 -5.39
N ASN A 111 -3.08 10.57 -4.77
CA ASN A 111 -1.80 10.75 -4.07
C ASN A 111 -0.70 9.76 -4.49
N TYR A 112 -1.02 8.71 -5.24
CA TYR A 112 -0.05 7.74 -5.73
C TYR A 112 0.27 8.01 -7.20
N THR A 113 1.55 8.25 -7.50
CA THR A 113 2.05 8.60 -8.84
C THR A 113 3.29 7.81 -9.26
N PHE A 114 3.79 6.91 -8.41
CA PHE A 114 5.02 6.19 -8.66
C PHE A 114 4.91 5.20 -9.84
N SER A 115 3.83 4.43 -9.90
CA SER A 115 3.54 3.42 -10.93
C SER A 115 2.04 3.43 -11.31
N LYS A 116 1.61 2.55 -12.23
CA LYS A 116 0.17 2.40 -12.51
C LYS A 116 -0.54 1.77 -11.32
N VAL A 117 -1.76 2.20 -11.04
CA VAL A 117 -2.58 1.65 -9.95
C VAL A 117 -3.85 1.03 -10.51
N TYR A 118 -4.16 -0.18 -10.05
CA TYR A 118 -5.41 -0.87 -10.36
C TYR A 118 -6.11 -1.28 -9.07
N PHE A 119 -7.43 -1.34 -9.11
CA PHE A 119 -8.24 -1.75 -7.96
C PHE A 119 -8.96 -3.03 -8.30
N MET A 120 -8.96 -3.99 -7.37
CA MET A 120 -9.75 -5.21 -7.49
C MET A 120 -10.29 -5.61 -6.13
N TYR A 121 -11.38 -6.36 -6.11
CA TYR A 121 -11.83 -6.97 -4.85
C TYR A 121 -10.91 -8.11 -4.41
N SER A 122 -10.77 -8.29 -3.10
CA SER A 122 -9.86 -9.27 -2.51
C SER A 122 -10.13 -10.72 -2.90
N ASN A 123 -11.36 -11.05 -3.32
CA ASN A 123 -11.75 -12.37 -3.81
C ASN A 123 -11.25 -12.67 -5.24
N TYR A 124 -10.66 -11.72 -5.96
CA TYR A 124 -10.04 -11.94 -7.29
C TYR A 124 -8.53 -12.24 -7.23
N SER A 125 -7.95 -12.35 -6.04
CA SER A 125 -6.49 -12.54 -5.86
C SER A 125 -5.96 -13.76 -6.61
N ASP A 126 -6.65 -14.90 -6.50
CA ASP A 126 -6.27 -16.13 -7.20
C ASP A 126 -6.41 -16.00 -8.72
N SER A 127 -7.41 -15.23 -9.18
CA SER A 127 -7.57 -14.97 -10.61
C SER A 127 -6.37 -14.19 -11.16
N LEU A 128 -5.94 -13.14 -10.46
CA LEU A 128 -4.76 -12.35 -10.84
C LEU A 128 -3.48 -13.19 -10.80
N LEU A 129 -3.29 -13.97 -9.73
CA LEU A 129 -2.13 -14.85 -9.56
C LEU A 129 -2.04 -15.90 -10.69
N ASN A 130 -3.18 -16.44 -11.13
CA ASN A 130 -3.26 -17.40 -12.23
C ASN A 130 -3.28 -16.72 -13.63
N GLY A 131 -2.86 -15.46 -13.73
CA GLY A 131 -2.62 -14.81 -15.02
C GLY A 131 -3.79 -14.03 -15.61
N LYS A 132 -4.95 -13.94 -14.94
CA LYS A 132 -6.06 -13.10 -15.42
C LYS A 132 -5.65 -11.62 -15.34
N ARG A 133 -5.92 -10.85 -16.40
CA ARG A 133 -5.48 -9.44 -16.55
C ARG A 133 -6.60 -8.46 -16.94
N GLU A 134 -7.84 -8.95 -17.03
CA GLU A 134 -9.02 -8.15 -17.36
C GLU A 134 -10.26 -8.75 -16.70
N GLY A 135 -11.36 -8.01 -16.61
CA GLY A 135 -12.62 -8.50 -16.04
C GLY A 135 -12.54 -8.91 -14.56
N ILE A 136 -11.56 -8.35 -13.82
CA ILE A 136 -11.38 -8.48 -12.36
C ILE A 136 -11.14 -7.14 -11.67
N PHE A 137 -10.86 -6.10 -12.45
CA PHE A 137 -10.57 -4.76 -11.95
C PHE A 137 -11.85 -3.93 -11.90
N VAL A 138 -11.89 -3.01 -10.93
CA VAL A 138 -13.05 -2.15 -10.69
C VAL A 138 -12.76 -0.70 -11.08
N ASP A 139 -13.80 -0.02 -11.51
CA ASP A 139 -13.79 1.40 -11.82
C ASP A 139 -13.97 2.26 -10.55
N THR A 140 -14.12 3.58 -10.74
CA THR A 140 -14.32 4.53 -9.63
C THR A 140 -15.66 4.42 -8.91
N THR A 141 -16.57 3.57 -9.39
CA THR A 141 -17.86 3.25 -8.78
C THR A 141 -17.85 1.94 -8.00
N LEU A 142 -16.68 1.30 -7.88
CA LEU A 142 -16.49 -0.03 -7.30
C LEU A 142 -17.16 -1.16 -8.11
N THR A 143 -17.45 -0.92 -9.39
CA THR A 143 -18.04 -1.93 -10.28
C THR A 143 -16.95 -2.56 -11.13
N VAL A 144 -16.99 -3.89 -11.34
CA VAL A 144 -16.05 -4.55 -12.24
C VAL A 144 -16.28 -4.04 -13.66
N ASP A 145 -15.21 -3.54 -14.28
CA ASP A 145 -15.24 -3.06 -15.66
C ASP A 145 -14.29 -3.92 -16.52
N SER A 146 -14.86 -4.62 -17.51
CA SER A 146 -14.09 -5.47 -18.41
C SER A 146 -13.15 -4.69 -19.33
N LYS A 147 -13.36 -3.38 -19.48
CA LYS A 147 -12.47 -2.50 -20.27
C LYS A 147 -11.16 -2.19 -19.56
N ILE A 148 -11.08 -2.43 -18.26
CA ILE A 148 -9.86 -2.23 -17.49
C ILE A 148 -8.96 -3.46 -17.64
N VAL A 149 -7.84 -3.27 -18.33
CA VAL A 149 -6.84 -4.31 -18.62
C VAL A 149 -5.50 -3.92 -18.01
N MET A 150 -4.91 -4.80 -17.20
CA MET A 150 -3.56 -4.63 -16.66
C MET A 150 -2.53 -5.22 -17.63
N ASN A 151 -1.73 -4.36 -18.26
CA ASN A 151 -0.74 -4.77 -19.25
C ASN A 151 0.65 -5.04 -18.64
N GLU A 152 0.84 -4.66 -17.38
CA GLU A 152 2.11 -4.77 -16.68
C GLU A 152 2.40 -6.22 -16.29
N LYS A 153 3.65 -6.65 -16.54
CA LYS A 153 4.11 -8.00 -16.17
C LYS A 153 4.37 -8.12 -14.67
N PHE A 154 5.07 -7.12 -14.12
CA PHE A 154 5.39 -7.04 -12.71
C PHE A 154 4.29 -6.27 -11.96
N TYR A 155 3.86 -6.83 -10.83
CA TYR A 155 2.93 -6.15 -9.95
C TYR A 155 3.20 -6.49 -8.49
N LEU A 156 2.86 -5.55 -7.62
CA LEU A 156 2.78 -5.78 -6.18
C LEU A 156 1.33 -5.62 -5.73
N LEU A 157 1.00 -6.24 -4.62
CA LEU A 157 -0.31 -6.10 -4.00
C LEU A 157 -0.22 -5.03 -2.92
N ALA A 158 -1.25 -4.20 -2.81
CA ALA A 158 -1.46 -3.33 -1.65
C ALA A 158 -2.82 -3.63 -1.04
N GLU A 159 -2.90 -3.71 0.28
CA GLU A 159 -4.18 -3.90 0.94
C GLU A 159 -4.19 -3.28 2.33
N ARG A 160 -5.38 -3.11 2.88
CA ARG A 160 -5.54 -2.83 4.31
C ARG A 160 -5.29 -4.12 5.08
N ASP A 161 -4.32 -4.09 5.98
CA ASP A 161 -3.98 -5.25 6.78
C ASP A 161 -3.25 -4.87 8.06
N TYR A 162 -2.93 -5.88 8.85
CA TYR A 162 -1.95 -5.77 9.92
C TYR A 162 -0.54 -5.80 9.37
N THR A 163 0.37 -5.05 9.98
CA THR A 163 1.79 -5.33 9.87
C THR A 163 2.16 -6.50 10.77
N TYR A 164 3.09 -7.31 10.30
CA TYR A 164 3.57 -8.49 11.03
C TYR A 164 5.06 -8.36 11.33
N ASN A 165 5.46 -8.90 12.48
CA ASN A 165 6.82 -9.36 12.70
C ASN A 165 6.96 -10.65 11.90
N SER A 166 7.17 -10.49 10.59
CA SER A 166 7.18 -11.58 9.60
C SER A 166 8.04 -12.74 10.10
N SER A 167 7.43 -13.87 10.44
CA SER A 167 8.18 -15.08 10.83
C SER A 167 8.90 -15.74 9.66
N ILE A 168 8.48 -15.42 8.43
CA ILE A 168 9.11 -15.93 7.23
C ILE A 168 10.19 -14.95 6.75
N GLY A 169 11.34 -15.47 6.33
CA GLY A 169 12.43 -14.68 5.73
C GLY A 169 12.09 -14.27 4.29
N PHE A 170 13.12 -14.06 3.47
CA PHE A 170 12.90 -14.05 2.03
C PHE A 170 12.68 -15.49 1.56
N VAL A 171 11.64 -15.69 0.75
CA VAL A 171 11.25 -17.00 0.25
C VAL A 171 11.53 -17.05 -1.25
N PRO A 172 12.26 -18.06 -1.76
CA PRO A 172 12.41 -18.30 -3.19
C PRO A 172 11.06 -18.45 -3.91
N GLU A 173 10.97 -17.95 -5.14
CA GLU A 173 9.71 -17.88 -5.88
C GLU A 173 9.02 -19.25 -6.05
N ASP A 174 9.81 -20.31 -6.28
CA ASP A 174 9.35 -21.68 -6.48
C ASP A 174 8.56 -22.27 -5.30
N SER A 175 8.85 -21.78 -4.09
CA SER A 175 8.24 -22.20 -2.83
C SER A 175 7.31 -21.13 -2.25
N ALA A 176 7.31 -19.91 -2.79
CA ALA A 176 6.55 -18.79 -2.26
C ALA A 176 5.03 -19.07 -2.18
N ARG A 177 4.47 -19.78 -3.17
CA ARG A 177 3.04 -20.11 -3.21
C ARG A 177 2.56 -20.96 -2.03
N ILE A 178 3.42 -21.81 -1.47
CA ILE A 178 3.06 -22.73 -0.37
C ILE A 178 3.46 -22.18 1.01
N GLN A 179 4.24 -21.09 1.06
CA GLN A 179 4.61 -20.45 2.31
C GLN A 179 3.50 -19.53 2.79
N ILE A 180 3.20 -19.64 4.08
CA ILE A 180 2.19 -18.81 4.76
C ILE A 180 2.93 -17.93 5.77
N GLU A 181 2.72 -16.63 5.67
CA GLU A 181 3.21 -15.70 6.67
C GLU A 181 2.48 -15.97 7.99
N LYS A 182 3.22 -16.50 8.95
CA LYS A 182 2.77 -16.64 10.33
C LYS A 182 3.38 -15.49 11.14
N GLY A 183 2.72 -15.04 12.19
CA GLY A 183 3.28 -14.02 13.06
C GLY A 183 2.22 -13.31 13.86
N ASN A 184 2.65 -12.66 14.92
CA ASN A 184 1.77 -11.81 15.71
C ASN A 184 1.54 -10.52 14.93
N ALA A 185 0.27 -10.21 14.71
CA ALA A 185 -0.14 -8.91 14.19
C ALA A 185 0.33 -7.83 15.17
N ILE A 186 1.09 -6.85 14.68
CA ILE A 186 1.62 -5.76 15.50
C ILE A 186 0.60 -4.62 15.53
N LYS A 187 0.16 -4.19 14.34
CA LYS A 187 -0.64 -2.98 14.18
C LYS A 187 -1.47 -3.05 12.92
N GLU A 188 -2.76 -2.77 13.03
CA GLU A 188 -3.61 -2.52 11.87
C GLU A 188 -3.19 -1.19 11.22
N VAL A 189 -2.86 -1.24 9.94
CA VAL A 189 -2.43 -0.07 9.18
C VAL A 189 -3.34 0.14 7.98
N PRO A 190 -3.47 1.39 7.50
CA PRO A 190 -4.27 1.66 6.31
C PRO A 190 -3.75 0.90 5.08
N ILE A 191 -2.45 0.63 5.00
CA ILE A 191 -1.80 0.03 3.83
C ILE A 191 -0.63 -0.85 4.25
N VAL A 192 -0.60 -2.05 3.66
CA VAL A 192 0.56 -2.95 3.60
C VAL A 192 0.79 -3.34 2.14
N ILE A 193 2.04 -3.25 1.68
CA ILE A 193 2.48 -3.72 0.36
C ILE A 193 3.07 -5.12 0.49
N LYS A 194 2.67 -5.98 -0.44
CA LYS A 194 2.97 -7.41 -0.47
C LYS A 194 3.42 -7.83 -1.87
N ASN A 195 4.16 -8.94 -1.95
CA ASN A 195 4.45 -9.59 -3.22
C ASN A 195 3.18 -10.22 -3.83
N LYS A 196 3.30 -10.79 -5.04
CA LYS A 196 2.18 -11.44 -5.74
C LYS A 196 1.57 -12.65 -5.01
N TYR A 197 2.30 -13.25 -4.05
CA TYR A 197 1.82 -14.37 -3.21
C TYR A 197 1.22 -13.89 -1.88
N GLY A 198 1.18 -12.58 -1.62
CA GLY A 198 0.58 -12.02 -0.41
C GLY A 198 1.50 -11.99 0.81
N HIS A 199 2.81 -12.17 0.65
CA HIS A 199 3.78 -11.97 1.74
C HIS A 199 4.14 -10.50 1.87
N GLN A 200 4.19 -10.00 3.10
CA GLN A 200 4.66 -8.66 3.40
C GLN A 200 6.07 -8.44 2.84
N LEU A 201 6.28 -7.32 2.13
CA LEU A 201 7.61 -6.94 1.71
C LEU A 201 8.48 -6.55 2.90
N LYS A 202 9.80 -6.56 2.71
CA LYS A 202 10.77 -6.25 3.76
C LYS A 202 11.50 -4.96 3.45
N GLY A 203 11.85 -4.24 4.52
CA GLY A 203 12.76 -3.11 4.45
C GLY A 203 14.03 -3.43 3.65
N PRO A 204 14.61 -2.47 2.91
CA PRO A 204 14.27 -1.04 2.88
C PRO A 204 13.09 -0.67 1.95
N PHE A 205 12.39 -1.65 1.35
CA PHE A 205 11.17 -1.35 0.61
C PHE A 205 10.15 -0.69 1.57
N PRO A 206 9.50 0.43 1.21
CA PRO A 206 8.51 1.10 2.06
C PRO A 206 7.18 0.34 2.08
N TYR A 207 7.17 -0.83 2.73
CA TYR A 207 6.03 -1.76 2.68
C TYR A 207 4.83 -1.30 3.51
N TYR A 208 5.01 -0.32 4.39
CA TYR A 208 3.95 0.43 5.04
C TYR A 208 4.47 1.81 5.41
N ALA A 209 3.55 2.76 5.62
CA ALA A 209 3.88 4.06 6.20
C ALA A 209 2.91 4.40 7.32
N GLY A 210 3.46 4.76 8.48
CA GLY A 210 2.66 5.24 9.61
C GLY A 210 1.95 6.56 9.31
N GLU A 211 0.88 6.84 10.05
CA GLU A 211 0.11 8.07 9.93
C GLU A 211 0.79 9.25 10.65
N LYS A 212 1.83 9.90 10.10
CA LYS A 212 2.19 11.25 10.60
C LYS A 212 1.28 12.27 9.90
N PHE A 213 0.39 12.88 10.67
CA PHE A 213 -0.61 13.83 10.18
C PHE A 213 0.06 15.19 9.97
N ASN A 214 0.51 15.47 8.75
CA ASN A 214 0.70 16.85 8.34
C ASN A 214 -0.67 17.39 7.93
N GLN A 215 -0.94 18.68 8.17
CA GLN A 215 -2.22 19.32 7.84
C GLN A 215 -2.53 19.06 6.36
N GLN A 216 -3.34 18.05 6.09
CA GLN A 216 -3.60 17.64 4.72
C GLN A 216 -4.43 18.68 4.00
N LYS A 217 -4.17 18.78 2.69
CA LYS A 217 -5.01 19.53 1.77
C LYS A 217 -6.45 19.10 1.99
N LYS A 218 -7.32 20.05 2.37
CA LYS A 218 -8.73 19.78 2.61
C LYS A 218 -9.36 19.28 1.30
N ILE A 219 -9.65 17.99 1.25
CA ILE A 219 -10.39 17.37 0.15
C ILE A 219 -11.79 17.09 0.67
N ASP A 220 -12.78 17.68 0.03
CA ASP A 220 -14.19 17.63 0.42
C ASP A 220 -15.02 17.66 -0.86
N TYR A 221 -15.47 16.47 -1.29
CA TYR A 221 -16.34 16.34 -2.46
C TYR A 221 -17.27 15.15 -2.28
N VAL A 222 -18.36 15.15 -3.05
CA VAL A 222 -19.36 14.08 -3.03
C VAL A 222 -19.09 13.11 -4.17
N THR A 223 -19.05 11.82 -3.86
CA THR A 223 -19.14 10.69 -4.80
C THR A 223 -20.37 9.87 -4.46
N TYR A 224 -20.62 8.78 -5.17
CA TYR A 224 -21.76 7.91 -4.91
C TYR A 224 -21.31 6.49 -4.57
N ILE A 225 -22.02 5.85 -3.64
CA ILE A 225 -21.94 4.42 -3.36
C ILE A 225 -23.22 3.78 -3.89
N THR A 226 -23.11 2.74 -4.72
CA THR A 226 -24.27 2.05 -5.29
C THR A 226 -24.56 0.77 -4.52
N ILE A 227 -25.73 0.67 -3.92
CA ILE A 227 -26.22 -0.53 -3.22
C ILE A 227 -27.53 -0.97 -3.86
N ASN A 228 -27.56 -2.20 -4.38
CA ASN A 228 -28.73 -2.78 -5.03
C ASN A 228 -29.35 -1.85 -6.10
N GLY A 229 -28.50 -1.19 -6.90
CA GLY A 229 -28.89 -0.25 -7.96
C GLY A 229 -29.24 1.17 -7.49
N ILE A 230 -29.23 1.45 -6.18
CA ILE A 230 -29.51 2.78 -5.63
C ILE A 230 -28.20 3.49 -5.30
N SER A 231 -28.02 4.70 -5.83
CA SER A 231 -26.85 5.54 -5.59
C SER A 231 -27.05 6.44 -4.37
N ILE A 232 -26.16 6.31 -3.39
CA ILE A 232 -26.17 7.04 -2.12
C ILE A 232 -25.03 8.06 -2.15
N PRO A 233 -25.28 9.36 -1.91
CA PRO A 233 -24.21 10.36 -1.88
C PRO A 233 -23.28 10.10 -0.69
N PHE A 234 -21.98 10.14 -0.96
CA PHE A 234 -20.92 9.92 0.02
C PHE A 234 -19.92 11.07 -0.07
N ASN A 235 -19.79 11.83 1.02
CA ASN A 235 -18.79 12.87 1.12
C ASN A 235 -17.41 12.28 1.49
N VAL A 236 -16.45 12.38 0.57
CA VAL A 236 -15.04 12.03 0.79
C VAL A 236 -14.35 13.18 1.52
N GLY A 237 -13.75 12.88 2.68
CA GLY A 237 -12.94 13.83 3.45
C GLY A 237 -13.70 14.80 4.37
N GLY A 238 -15.05 14.86 4.30
CA GLY A 238 -15.87 15.70 5.18
C GLY A 238 -15.87 15.37 6.68
N THR A 239 -15.12 14.38 7.16
CA THR A 239 -15.01 14.08 8.60
C THR A 239 -13.94 14.97 9.25
N LYS A 240 -14.30 16.23 9.54
CA LYS A 240 -13.42 17.19 10.26
C LYS A 240 -13.08 16.74 11.68
N ASN A 241 -13.97 15.97 12.31
CA ASN A 241 -13.81 15.47 13.67
C ASN A 241 -13.75 13.94 13.66
N SER A 242 -13.05 13.39 14.65
CA SER A 242 -12.81 11.96 14.95
C SER A 242 -14.05 11.05 15.05
N ARG A 243 -15.25 11.53 14.71
CA ARG A 243 -16.47 10.73 14.71
C ARG A 243 -16.53 9.90 13.44
N SER A 244 -16.38 8.60 13.64
CA SER A 244 -16.44 7.53 12.66
C SER A 244 -17.85 7.28 12.13
N LYS A 245 -18.89 7.78 12.80
CA LYS A 245 -20.29 7.51 12.48
C LYS A 245 -20.85 8.51 11.45
N LYS A 246 -21.37 8.01 10.34
CA LYS A 246 -22.12 8.78 9.32
C LYS A 246 -23.50 8.14 9.13
N THR A 247 -24.54 8.95 9.11
CA THR A 247 -25.91 8.47 8.88
C THR A 247 -26.30 8.71 7.42
N PHE A 248 -26.86 7.69 6.78
CA PHE A 248 -27.33 7.71 5.39
C PHE A 248 -28.80 7.34 5.34
N LYS A 249 -29.58 7.98 4.47
CA LYS A 249 -30.96 7.56 4.18
C LYS A 249 -30.97 6.63 2.97
N TYR A 250 -31.49 5.43 3.15
CA TYR A 250 -31.61 4.42 2.09
C TYR A 250 -32.94 3.68 2.23
N LYS A 251 -33.76 3.70 1.17
CA LYS A 251 -35.12 3.13 1.15
C LYS A 251 -36.00 3.59 2.33
N GLY A 252 -35.86 4.86 2.72
CA GLY A 252 -36.60 5.45 3.85
C GLY A 252 -36.07 5.05 5.24
N VAL A 253 -35.03 4.22 5.32
CA VAL A 253 -34.38 3.81 6.57
C VAL A 253 -33.09 4.59 6.77
N GLU A 254 -32.85 5.05 7.99
CA GLU A 254 -31.57 5.63 8.38
C GLU A 254 -30.58 4.50 8.72
N MET A 255 -29.44 4.50 8.02
CA MET A 255 -28.36 3.54 8.22
C MET A 255 -27.15 4.27 8.77
N ASP A 256 -26.61 3.73 9.85
CA ASP A 256 -25.48 4.30 10.56
C ASP A 256 -24.19 3.57 10.21
N VAL A 257 -23.30 4.23 9.49
CA VAL A 257 -22.04 3.64 9.03
C VAL A 257 -20.91 4.10 9.92
N ASN A 258 -20.17 3.14 10.47
CA ASN A 258 -19.00 3.40 11.29
C ASN A 258 -17.70 3.20 10.48
N ILE A 259 -17.03 4.29 10.08
CA ILE A 259 -15.73 4.27 9.42
C ILE A 259 -14.64 4.49 10.47
N PRO A 260 -13.85 3.47 10.86
CA PRO A 260 -12.77 3.64 11.81
C PRO A 260 -11.81 4.77 11.40
N LYS A 261 -11.26 5.50 12.37
CA LYS A 261 -10.45 6.71 12.13
C LYS A 261 -9.32 6.50 11.13
N HIS A 262 -8.58 5.40 11.26
CA HIS A 262 -7.45 5.05 10.39
C HIS A 262 -7.88 4.68 8.95
N PHE A 263 -9.18 4.54 8.72
CA PHE A 263 -9.81 4.26 7.43
C PHE A 263 -10.58 5.44 6.83
N THR A 264 -10.44 6.61 7.44
CA THR A 264 -10.89 7.86 6.83
C THR A 264 -9.95 8.23 5.68
N TYR A 265 -10.49 8.89 4.65
CA TYR A 265 -9.71 9.35 3.50
C TYR A 265 -8.40 10.08 3.92
N PRO A 266 -8.41 11.05 4.86
CA PRO A 266 -7.18 11.74 5.24
C PRO A 266 -6.08 10.80 5.74
N LYS A 267 -6.44 9.86 6.61
CA LYS A 267 -5.45 8.91 7.18
C LYS A 267 -4.85 7.99 6.13
N ILE A 268 -5.67 7.48 5.22
CA ILE A 268 -5.19 6.64 4.12
C ILE A 268 -4.32 7.47 3.17
N ALA A 269 -4.77 8.67 2.77
CA ALA A 269 -4.02 9.56 1.89
C ALA A 269 -2.63 9.87 2.45
N ALA A 270 -2.51 10.13 3.75
CA ALA A 270 -1.22 10.49 4.36
C ALA A 270 -0.22 9.33 4.31
N SER A 271 -0.72 8.11 4.46
CA SER A 271 0.09 6.89 4.32
C SER A 271 0.54 6.71 2.86
N ILE A 272 -0.36 6.93 1.89
CA ILE A 272 -0.06 6.80 0.46
C ILE A 272 0.96 7.84 0.01
N GLU A 273 0.78 9.11 0.37
CA GLU A 273 1.71 10.20 0.05
C GLU A 273 3.12 9.83 0.49
N ARG A 274 3.27 9.33 1.72
CA ARG A 274 4.57 8.95 2.26
C ARG A 274 5.18 7.74 1.55
N ILE A 275 4.39 6.69 1.28
CA ILE A 275 4.87 5.54 0.51
C ILE A 275 5.35 6.01 -0.87
N ASN A 276 4.57 6.87 -1.53
CA ASN A 276 4.89 7.40 -2.85
C ASN A 276 6.19 8.21 -2.83
N GLU A 277 6.36 9.11 -1.85
CA GLU A 277 7.60 9.86 -1.63
C GLU A 277 8.81 8.95 -1.45
N TYR A 278 8.71 7.92 -0.60
CA TYR A 278 9.81 6.98 -0.40
C TYR A 278 10.15 6.19 -1.65
N LEU A 279 9.15 5.70 -2.37
CA LEU A 279 9.41 4.98 -3.62
C LEU A 279 10.14 5.87 -4.62
N ILE A 280 9.72 7.13 -4.76
CA ILE A 280 10.39 8.12 -5.63
C ILE A 280 11.83 8.37 -5.17
N GLN A 281 12.03 8.69 -3.89
CA GLN A 281 13.36 8.99 -3.34
C GLN A 281 14.30 7.79 -3.45
N PHE A 282 13.83 6.60 -3.08
CA PHE A 282 14.62 5.37 -3.17
C PHE A 282 14.99 5.07 -4.61
N HIS A 283 14.05 5.14 -5.55
CA HIS A 283 14.31 4.88 -6.97
C HIS A 283 15.33 5.86 -7.56
N GLN A 284 15.30 7.14 -7.16
CA GLN A 284 16.27 8.14 -7.59
C GLN A 284 17.67 7.89 -7.01
N GLY A 285 17.76 7.35 -5.79
CA GLY A 285 19.03 7.08 -5.10
C GLY A 285 19.63 5.69 -5.32
N ALA A 286 18.83 4.72 -5.79
CA ALA A 286 19.23 3.32 -5.92
C ALA A 286 18.97 2.79 -7.34
N PRO A 287 20.00 2.74 -8.20
CA PRO A 287 19.86 2.19 -9.54
C PRO A 287 19.49 0.69 -9.48
N PRO A 288 18.89 0.15 -10.55
CA PRO A 288 18.64 -1.29 -10.65
C PRO A 288 19.93 -2.09 -10.40
N PRO A 289 19.88 -3.20 -9.64
CA PRO A 289 21.06 -4.01 -9.41
C PRO A 289 21.53 -4.66 -10.72
N ASP A 290 22.84 -4.73 -10.91
CA ASP A 290 23.46 -5.47 -12.02
C ASP A 290 23.35 -6.98 -11.76
N LEU A 291 22.42 -7.62 -12.45
CA LEU A 291 22.11 -9.05 -12.29
C LEU A 291 23.29 -9.97 -12.62
N SER A 292 24.30 -9.51 -13.37
CA SER A 292 25.50 -10.31 -13.64
C SER A 292 26.47 -10.37 -12.45
N ARG A 293 26.27 -9.50 -11.45
CA ARG A 293 27.17 -9.33 -10.30
C ARG A 293 26.51 -9.62 -8.96
N ILE A 294 25.23 -10.01 -8.96
CA ILE A 294 24.53 -10.42 -7.72
C ILE A 294 24.86 -11.87 -7.38
N ASP A 295 24.88 -12.15 -6.07
CA ASP A 295 24.98 -13.51 -5.54
C ASP A 295 23.84 -14.37 -6.12
N PRO A 296 24.12 -15.54 -6.74
CA PRO A 296 23.11 -16.42 -7.30
C PRO A 296 22.00 -16.79 -6.31
N ASP A 297 22.27 -16.83 -5.01
CA ASP A 297 21.27 -17.10 -3.96
C ASP A 297 20.20 -15.99 -3.84
N VAL A 298 20.43 -14.82 -4.43
CA VAL A 298 19.49 -13.69 -4.43
C VAL A 298 18.54 -13.75 -5.61
N ILE A 299 18.95 -14.35 -6.74
CA ILE A 299 18.16 -14.39 -7.97
C ILE A 299 16.75 -14.97 -7.75
N PRO A 300 16.56 -16.09 -7.03
CA PRO A 300 15.23 -16.65 -6.78
C PRO A 300 14.31 -15.77 -5.91
N LEU A 301 14.84 -14.70 -5.32
CA LEU A 301 14.12 -13.77 -4.45
C LEU A 301 13.64 -12.51 -5.19
N LEU A 302 13.98 -12.38 -6.47
CA LEU A 302 13.67 -11.23 -7.31
C LEU A 302 12.33 -11.44 -8.05
N TYR A 303 11.22 -11.30 -7.33
CA TYR A 303 9.85 -11.38 -7.87
C TYR A 303 8.85 -10.48 -7.12
#